data_AF-D5QA31-F1
#
_entry.id   AF-D5QA31-F1
#
_cell.length_a   1.000
_cell.length_b   1.000
_cell.length_c   1.000
_cell.angle_alpha   90.00
_cell.angle_beta   90.00
_cell.angle_gamma   90.00
#
_symmetry.space_group_name_H-M   'P 1'
#
loop_
_entity.id
_entity.type
_entity.pdbx_description
1 polymer ?
#
loop_
_entity_poly.entity_id
_entity_poly.type
_entity_poly.pdbx_seq_one_letter_code
_entity_poly.pdbx_strand_id
1 'polypeptide(L)' 'MLQIKNLSKSFPNPYGEPNTIFENLSIDIEDGEFVSIIGSNGTGKSTLLNII' A
#
# COMPACT_ATOMS: atom_id res chain seq x y z
N MET A 1 -17.94 0.54 2.69
CA MET A 1 -17.14 0.03 1.56
C MET A 1 -15.89 0.89 1.39
N LEU A 2 -14.70 0.30 1.41
CA LEU A 2 -13.42 0.96 1.10
C LEU A 2 -12.94 0.51 -0.28
N GLN A 3 -12.59 1.44 -1.17
CA GLN A 3 -12.02 1.12 -2.48
C GLN A 3 -10.74 1.92 -2.75
N ILE A 4 -9.69 1.21 -3.15
CA ILE A 4 -8.43 1.75 -3.65
C ILE A 4 -8.27 1.23 -5.08
N LYS A 5 -8.03 2.14 -6.03
CA LYS A 5 -7.85 1.77 -7.45
C LYS A 5 -6.54 2.31 -7.97
N ASN A 6 -5.74 1.42 -8.54
CA ASN A 6 -4.48 1.75 -9.22
C ASN A 6 -3.52 2.59 -8.35
N LEU A 7 -3.42 2.28 -7.06
CA LEU A 7 -2.50 2.96 -6.16
C LEU A 7 -1.06 2.61 -6.52
N SER A 8 -0.30 3.64 -6.87
CA SER A 8 1.14 3.57 -7.06
C SER A 8 1.83 4.52 -6.09
N LYS A 9 2.84 4.03 -5.39
CA LYS A 9 3.59 4.82 -4.41
C LYS A 9 5.06 4.44 -4.46
N SER A 10 5.92 5.46 -4.61
CA SER A 10 7.36 5.32 -4.52
C SER A 10 7.93 6.35 -3.56
N PHE A 11 9.06 6.02 -2.95
CA PHE A 11 9.90 6.95 -2.18
C PHE A 11 11.30 6.96 -2.79
N PRO A 12 12.05 8.07 -2.74
CA PRO A 12 13.44 8.05 -3.17
C PRO A 12 14.27 7.15 -2.25
N ASN A 13 15.16 6.36 -2.84
CA ASN A 13 16.22 5.66 -2.12
C ASN A 13 17.36 6.67 -1.79
N PRO A 14 18.40 6.26 -1.02
CA PRO A 14 19.51 7.15 -0.67
C PRO A 14 20.29 7.74 -1.85
N TYR A 15 20.18 7.14 -3.05
CA TYR A 15 20.80 7.60 -4.28
C TYR A 15 19.88 8.49 -5.13
N GLY A 16 18.67 8.78 -4.62
CA GLY A 16 17.66 9.58 -5.31
C GLY A 16 16.83 8.81 -6.34
N GLU A 17 17.04 7.51 -6.49
CA GLU A 17 16.28 6.68 -7.43
C GLU A 17 14.95 6.24 -6.79
N PRO A 18 13.88 6.05 -7.58
CA PRO A 18 12.59 5.62 -7.04
C PRO A 18 12.66 4.19 -6.48
N ASN A 19 12.31 4.04 -5.21
CA ASN A 19 11.98 2.77 -4.58
C ASN A 19 10.45 2.61 -4.56
N THR A 20 9.93 1.81 -5.47
CA THR A 20 8.49 1.56 -5.61
C THR A 20 8.00 0.62 -4.52
N ILE A 21 7.03 1.09 -3.73
CA ILE A 21 6.36 0.35 -2.67
C ILE A 21 5.10 -0.34 -3.20
N PHE A 22 4.32 0.39 -3.99
CA PHE A 22 3.12 -0.12 -4.65
C PHE A 22 3.16 0.26 -6.13
N GLU A 23 2.76 -0.68 -6.98
CA GLU A 23 2.56 -0.47 -8.40
C GLU A 23 1.19 -1.03 -8.78
N ASN A 24 0.26 -0.14 -9.13
CA ASN A 24 -1.11 -0.46 -9.53
C ASN A 24 -1.88 -1.33 -8.52
N LEU A 25 -1.68 -1.12 -7.23
CA LEU A 25 -2.41 -1.82 -6.17
C LEU A 25 -3.89 -1.41 -6.19
N SER A 26 -4.79 -2.39 -6.30
CA SER A 26 -6.23 -2.18 -6.15
C SER A 26 -6.77 -3.08 -5.05
N ILE A 27 -7.60 -2.52 -4.19
CA ILE A 27 -8.18 -3.19 -3.02
C ILE A 27 -9.64 -2.76 -2.92
N ASP A 28 -10.54 -3.72 -2.77
CA ASP A 28 -11.95 -3.49 -2.45
C ASP A 28 -12.26 -4.23 -1.14
N ILE A 29 -12.80 -3.53 -0.15
CA ILE A 29 -13.22 -4.08 1.16
C ILE A 29 -14.67 -3.70 1.40
N GLU A 30 -15.49 -4.71 1.65
CA GLU A 30 -16.92 -4.55 1.89
C GLU A 30 -17.24 -4.24 3.36
N ASP A 31 -18.43 -3.69 3.60
CA ASP A 31 -18.87 -3.39 4.96
C ASP A 31 -19.07 -4.68 5.78
N GLY A 32 -18.45 -4.71 6.97
CA GLY A 32 -18.48 -5.87 7.86
C GLY A 32 -17.32 -6.84 7.69
N GLU A 33 -16.43 -6.64 6.70
CA GLU A 33 -15.21 -7.44 6.57
C GLU A 33 -14.17 -7.07 7.63
N PHE A 34 -13.49 -8.10 8.15
CA PHE A 34 -12.34 -7.95 9.04
C PHE A 34 -11.08 -8.37 8.30
N VAL A 35 -10.21 -7.41 7.98
CA VAL A 35 -9.04 -7.62 7.13
C VAL A 35 -7.74 -7.42 7.92
N SER A 36 -6.75 -8.27 7.66
CA SER A 36 -5.40 -8.15 8.22
C SER A 36 -4.37 -7.99 7.11
N ILE A 37 -3.39 -7.10 7.33
CA ILE A 37 -2.30 -6.83 6.39
C ILE A 37 -1.03 -7.55 6.89
N ILE A 38 -0.54 -8.51 6.12
CA ILE A 38 0.64 -9.32 6.45
C ILE A 38 1.78 -9.11 5.45
N GLY A 39 3.02 -9.33 5.89
CA GLY A 39 4.22 -9.19 5.07
C GLY A 39 5.46 -8.83 5.88
N SER A 40 6.65 -9.02 5.31
CA SER A 40 7.94 -8.72 5.94
C SER A 40 8.10 -7.24 6.31
N ASN A 41 9.07 -6.91 7.16
CA ASN A 41 9.37 -5.50 7.46
C ASN A 41 9.79 -4.75 6.19
N GLY A 42 9.32 -3.51 6.04
CA GLY A 42 9.61 -2.67 4.87
C GLY A 42 8.73 -2.89 3.63
N THR A 43 7.78 -3.83 3.64
CA THR A 43 6.93 -4.13 2.47
C THR A 43 5.76 -3.16 2.24
N GLY A 44 5.73 -2.01 2.94
CA GLY A 44 4.70 -1.00 2.74
C GLY A 44 3.43 -1.12 3.60
N LYS A 45 3.33 -2.07 4.54
CA LYS A 45 2.10 -2.24 5.37
C LYS A 45 1.66 -0.95 6.08
N SER A 46 2.55 -0.31 6.83
CA SER A 46 2.26 0.98 7.48
C SER A 46 2.06 2.11 6.45
N THR A 47 2.71 2.02 5.30
CA THR A 47 2.49 2.96 4.19
C THR A 47 1.07 2.85 3.65
N LEU A 48 0.54 1.64 3.46
CA LEU A 48 -0.84 1.41 3.04
C LEU A 48 -1.84 1.95 4.07
N LEU A 49 -1.62 1.64 5.35
CA LEU A 49 -2.47 2.13 6.44
C LEU A 49 -2.45 3.66 6.61
N ASN A 50 -1.36 4.33 6.23
CA ASN A 50 -1.29 5.79 6.26
C ASN A 50 -1.94 6.45 5.03
N ILE A 51 -2.21 5.69 3.97
CA ILE A 51 -2.87 6.18 2.75
C ILE A 51 -4.40 6.10 2.90
N ILE A 52 -4.89 5.08 3.62
CA ILE A 52 -6.29 4.91 4.01
C ILE A 52 -6.65 5.93 5.08
#